data_AF-A0A6G1HIR3-F1
#
_entry.id   AF-A0A6G1HIR3-F1
#
_cell.length_a   1.000
_cell.length_b   1.000
_cell.length_c   1.000
_cell.angle_alpha   90.00
_cell.angle_beta   90.00
_cell.angle_gamma   90.00
#
_symmetry.space_group_name_H-M   'P 1'
#
loop_
_entity.id
_entity.type
_entity.pdbx_description
1 polymer ?
#
loop_
_entity_poly.entity_id
_entity_poly.type
_entity_poly.pdbx_seq_one_letter_code
_entity_poly.pdbx_strand_id
1 'polypeptide(L)'
;MSLADSTNGLASVGNPIQLALPLPHALQTRIQLHLTILEKSILLFATTASSDAPSSGCALGSFVYALPDRTNPSAPPISTALYPQSQTLDFATRLAKVLARKTGKPTYVGNSVSFSAAGRGGDVEEEMDGFRRIVEVVMAEVEKVRAADK
;
A
#
# COMPACT_ATOMS: atom_id res chain seq x y z
N MET A 1 10.41 27.65 -17.10
CA MET A 1 10.31 26.20 -16.82
C MET A 1 9.51 26.05 -15.54
N SER A 2 8.19 25.87 -15.67
CA SER A 2 7.26 25.85 -14.53
C SER A 2 7.31 24.48 -13.86
N LEU A 3 7.56 24.45 -12.55
CA LEU A 3 7.40 23.26 -11.71
C LEU A 3 5.94 22.81 -11.82
N ALA A 4 5.72 21.65 -12.44
CA ALA A 4 4.40 21.04 -12.48
C ALA A 4 4.04 20.58 -11.07
N ASP A 5 2.91 21.09 -10.61
CA ASP A 5 2.24 20.78 -9.36
C ASP A 5 2.18 19.26 -9.14
N SER A 6 2.56 18.81 -7.95
CA SER A 6 2.41 17.41 -7.54
C SER A 6 0.93 17.16 -7.26
N THR A 7 0.16 16.82 -8.30
CA THR A 7 -1.28 16.55 -8.18
C THR A 7 -1.51 15.25 -7.40
N ASN A 8 -1.62 15.37 -6.07
CA ASN A 8 -2.16 14.34 -5.21
C ASN A 8 -3.69 14.31 -5.38
N GLY A 9 -4.21 13.23 -5.97
CA GLY A 9 -5.62 12.83 -5.89
C GLY A 9 -6.62 13.59 -6.76
N LEU A 10 -6.87 13.09 -7.98
CA LEU A 10 -8.18 13.21 -8.64
C LEU A 10 -8.77 11.79 -8.72
N ALA A 11 -9.62 11.42 -7.77
CA ALA A 11 -10.31 10.15 -7.81
C ALA A 11 -11.64 10.31 -8.57
N SER A 12 -11.81 9.61 -9.69
CA SER A 12 -13.12 9.13 -10.13
C SER A 12 -13.18 7.62 -9.84
N VAL A 13 -14.38 7.07 -9.67
CA VAL A 13 -14.57 5.62 -9.43
C VAL A 13 -13.76 4.81 -10.45
N GLY A 14 -12.82 3.99 -9.97
CA GLY A 14 -11.99 3.12 -10.81
C GLY A 14 -10.65 3.69 -11.29
N ASN A 15 -10.37 5.00 -11.10
CA ASN A 15 -9.06 5.56 -11.46
C ASN A 15 -8.03 5.34 -10.34
N PRO A 16 -6.80 4.87 -10.66
CA PRO A 16 -5.74 4.69 -9.67
C PRO A 16 -5.32 6.01 -9.03
N ILE A 17 -5.32 6.06 -7.70
CA ILE A 17 -4.78 7.14 -6.89
C ILE A 17 -3.28 6.85 -6.68
N GLN A 18 -2.42 7.75 -7.16
CA GLN A 18 -0.97 7.66 -7.01
C GLN A 18 -0.52 8.53 -5.84
N LEU A 19 0.22 7.95 -4.90
CA LEU A 19 0.70 8.65 -3.70
C LEU A 19 2.18 8.33 -3.49
N ALA A 20 2.94 9.33 -3.06
CA ALA A 20 4.35 9.17 -2.70
C ALA A 20 4.54 9.56 -1.23
N LEU A 21 5.09 8.65 -0.44
CA LEU A 21 5.33 8.84 1.00
C LEU A 21 6.84 8.85 1.26
N PRO A 22 7.38 9.83 1.98
CA PRO A 22 8.77 9.78 2.42
C PRO A 22 8.95 8.65 3.45
N LEU A 23 10.08 7.95 3.38
CA LEU A 23 10.49 7.07 4.48
C LEU A 23 11.01 7.92 5.64
N PRO A 24 10.61 7.63 6.91
CA PRO A 24 10.90 8.49 8.06
C PRO A 24 12.40 8.82 8.25
N HIS A 25 13.30 7.88 7.94
CA HIS A 25 14.74 8.06 8.13
C HIS A 25 15.54 8.02 6.82
N ALA A 26 14.89 8.03 5.65
CA ALA A 26 15.58 7.97 4.35
C ALA A 26 15.14 9.11 3.44
N LEU A 27 15.93 10.19 3.41
CA LEU A 27 15.59 11.44 2.73
C LEU A 27 15.44 11.29 1.20
N GLN A 28 16.04 10.26 0.61
CA GLN A 28 16.05 10.02 -0.85
C GLN A 28 15.16 8.84 -1.28
N THR A 29 14.56 8.11 -0.34
CA THR A 29 13.74 6.94 -0.65
C THR A 29 12.28 7.23 -0.33
N ARG A 30 11.41 6.93 -1.29
CA ARG A 30 9.95 7.11 -1.15
C ARG A 30 9.22 5.80 -1.38
N ILE A 31 8.17 5.58 -0.61
CA ILE A 31 7.19 4.54 -0.88
C ILE A 31 6.18 5.11 -1.88
N GLN A 32 6.11 4.50 -3.04
CA GLN A 32 5.12 4.78 -4.07
C GLN A 32 3.94 3.83 -3.90
N LEU A 33 2.74 4.40 -3.82
CA LEU A 33 1.49 3.67 -3.68
C LEU A 33 0.62 3.94 -4.90
N HIS A 34 0.14 2.87 -5.54
CA HIS A 34 -0.95 2.92 -6.50
C HIS A 34 -2.17 2.26 -5.87
N LEU A 35 -3.16 3.06 -5.51
CA LEU A 35 -4.37 2.63 -4.82
C LEU A 35 -5.58 2.78 -5.74
N THR A 36 -6.25 1.67 -6.06
CA THR A 36 -7.54 1.67 -6.75
C THR A 36 -8.62 1.24 -5.78
N ILE A 37 -9.57 2.14 -5.52
CA ILE A 37 -10.74 1.85 -4.68
C ILE A 37 -11.90 1.50 -5.61
N LEU A 38 -12.34 0.25 -5.54
CA LEU A 38 -13.50 -0.25 -6.29
C LEU A 38 -14.73 -0.32 -5.38
N GLU A 39 -15.90 -0.49 -5.99
CA GLU A 39 -17.15 -0.61 -5.25
C GLU A 39 -17.10 -1.79 -4.25
N LYS A 40 -16.62 -2.95 -4.70
CA LYS A 40 -16.61 -4.20 -3.90
C LYS A 40 -15.24 -4.64 -3.39
N SER A 41 -14.15 -3.96 -3.76
CA SER A 41 -12.79 -4.36 -3.37
C SER A 41 -11.82 -3.18 -3.36
N ILE A 42 -10.62 -3.42 -2.84
CA ILE A 42 -9.50 -2.48 -2.86
C ILE A 42 -8.30 -3.17 -3.50
N LEU A 43 -7.59 -2.45 -4.37
CA LEU A 43 -6.34 -2.90 -4.97
C LEU A 43 -5.24 -1.91 -4.63
N LEU A 44 -4.18 -2.39 -3.99
CA LEU A 44 -3.03 -1.59 -3.59
C LEU A 44 -1.76 -2.20 -4.17
N PHE A 45 -0.96 -1.40 -4.86
CA PHE A 45 0.43 -1.71 -5.15
C PHE A 45 1.33 -0.77 -4.37
N ALA A 46 2.29 -1.33 -3.64
CA ALA A 46 3.28 -0.60 -2.87
C ALA A 46 4.68 -0.98 -3.33
N THR A 47 5.51 0.02 -3.59
CA THR A 47 6.90 -0.17 -4.00
C THR A 47 7.78 0.97 -3.48
N THR A 48 9.09 0.76 -3.42
CA THR A 48 10.06 1.80 -3.02
C THR A 48 10.83 2.28 -4.22
N ALA A 49 10.95 3.60 -4.36
CA ALA A 49 11.78 4.25 -5.36
C ALA A 49 12.85 5.10 -4.65
N SER A 50 14.08 4.96 -5.13
CA SER A 50 15.23 5.82 -4.76
C SER A 50 15.68 6.58 -6.00
N SER A 51 16.21 7.80 -5.83
CA SER A 51 16.73 8.62 -6.92
C SER A 51 17.88 7.95 -7.70
N ASP A 52 18.54 6.96 -7.11
CA ASP A 52 19.68 6.25 -7.70
C ASP A 52 19.26 4.92 -8.38
N ALA A 53 17.98 4.55 -8.31
CA ALA A 53 17.48 3.32 -8.92
C ALA A 53 17.27 3.51 -10.44
N PRO A 54 17.70 2.55 -11.29
CA PRO A 54 17.45 2.61 -12.71
C PRO A 54 15.94 2.65 -13.00
N SER A 55 15.52 3.42 -14.02
CA SER A 55 14.12 3.58 -14.42
C SER A 55 13.47 2.31 -15.01
N SER A 56 14.11 1.16 -14.87
CA SER A 56 13.57 -0.15 -15.21
C SER A 56 12.41 -0.49 -14.26
N GLY A 57 11.32 -1.02 -14.81
CA GLY A 57 10.11 -1.35 -14.05
C GLY A 57 10.43 -2.14 -12.77
N CYS A 58 9.91 -1.66 -11.64
CA CYS A 58 10.10 -2.35 -10.37
C CYS A 58 9.41 -3.71 -10.40
N ALA A 59 10.03 -4.74 -9.83
CA ALA A 59 9.40 -6.04 -9.69
C ALA A 59 8.08 -5.91 -8.89
N LEU A 60 7.09 -6.74 -9.20
CA LEU A 60 5.79 -6.72 -8.51
C LEU A 60 5.91 -7.11 -7.02
N GLY A 61 6.96 -7.86 -6.67
CA GLY A 61 7.12 -8.42 -5.33
C GLY A 61 6.08 -9.51 -5.06
N SER A 62 5.53 -9.58 -3.85
CA SER A 62 4.43 -10.51 -3.53
C SER A 62 3.06 -9.93 -3.85
N PHE A 63 2.13 -10.77 -4.29
CA PHE A 63 0.72 -10.40 -4.48
C PHE A 63 -0.19 -11.25 -3.59
N VAL A 64 -0.93 -10.60 -2.69
CA VAL A 64 -1.77 -11.27 -1.68
C VAL A 64 -3.19 -10.73 -1.73
N TYR A 65 -4.15 -11.64 -1.64
CA TYR A 65 -5.56 -11.35 -1.45
C TYR A 65 -5.97 -11.58 0.00
N ALA A 66 -6.82 -10.72 0.56
CA ALA A 66 -7.44 -10.91 1.86
C ALA A 66 -8.94 -10.64 1.82
N LEU A 67 -9.72 -11.52 2.46
CA LEU A 67 -11.17 -11.47 2.57
C LEU A 67 -11.56 -11.25 4.04
N PRO A 68 -12.24 -10.14 4.39
CA PRO A 68 -12.76 -9.96 5.73
C PRO A 68 -13.96 -10.87 5.97
N ASP A 69 -14.07 -11.38 7.20
CA ASP A 69 -15.27 -12.07 7.64
C ASP A 69 -16.37 -11.04 7.99
N ARG A 70 -17.48 -11.11 7.25
CA ARG A 70 -18.63 -10.21 7.44
C ARG A 70 -19.58 -10.69 8.53
N THR A 71 -19.59 -11.98 8.86
CA THR A 71 -20.47 -12.55 9.89
C THR A 71 -19.83 -12.49 11.26
N ASN A 72 -18.49 -12.54 11.32
CA ASN A 72 -17.72 -12.35 12.55
C ASN A 72 -16.59 -11.31 12.37
N PRO A 73 -16.87 -10.01 12.58
CA PRO A 73 -15.86 -8.95 12.44
C PRO A 73 -14.66 -9.08 13.39
N SER A 74 -14.77 -9.88 14.45
CA SER A 74 -13.65 -10.14 15.37
C SER A 74 -12.65 -11.15 14.79
N ALA A 75 -13.11 -12.08 13.94
CA ALA A 75 -12.28 -13.10 13.32
C ALA A 75 -11.19 -12.48 12.42
N PRO A 76 -9.99 -13.07 12.37
CA PRO A 76 -8.94 -12.63 11.47
C PRO A 76 -9.36 -12.83 10.00
N PRO A 77 -9.11 -11.84 9.11
CA PRO A 77 -9.33 -12.01 7.69
C PRO A 77 -8.53 -13.19 7.12
N ILE A 78 -9.17 -13.93 6.21
CA ILE A 78 -8.55 -15.04 5.49
C ILE A 78 -7.70 -14.45 4.36
N SER A 79 -6.47 -14.93 4.18
CA SER A 79 -5.57 -14.44 3.14
C SER A 79 -5.05 -15.56 2.26
N THR A 80 -4.90 -15.28 0.97
CA THR A 80 -4.31 -16.19 -0.02
C THR A 80 -3.19 -15.47 -0.75
N ALA A 81 -1.99 -16.05 -0.72
CA ALA A 81 -0.87 -15.57 -1.53
C ALA A 81 -1.07 -16.01 -2.99
N LEU A 82 -1.32 -15.06 -3.88
CA LEU A 82 -1.55 -15.32 -5.31
C LEU A 82 -0.22 -15.39 -6.08
N TYR A 83 0.75 -14.57 -5.67
CA TYR A 83 2.11 -14.61 -6.17
C TYR A 83 3.08 -14.48 -5.00
N PRO A 84 3.58 -15.60 -4.44
CA PRO A 84 4.43 -15.56 -3.27
C PRO A 84 5.89 -15.26 -3.64
N GLN A 85 6.47 -14.21 -3.05
CA GLN A 85 7.92 -13.98 -3.03
C GLN A 85 8.40 -13.90 -1.58
N SER A 86 9.28 -14.80 -1.17
CA SER A 86 9.64 -15.02 0.24
C SER A 86 10.08 -13.75 0.98
N GLN A 87 10.74 -12.81 0.30
CA GLN A 87 11.26 -11.58 0.91
C GLN A 87 10.17 -10.56 1.28
N THR A 88 9.03 -10.56 0.59
CA THR A 88 7.99 -9.53 0.73
C THR A 88 6.64 -10.07 1.20
N LEU A 89 6.53 -11.40 1.34
CA LEU A 89 5.27 -12.11 1.56
C LEU A 89 4.63 -11.76 2.92
N ASP A 90 5.42 -11.73 3.99
CA ASP A 90 4.91 -11.47 5.34
C ASP A 90 4.38 -10.05 5.48
N PHE A 91 5.08 -9.08 4.88
CA PHE A 91 4.63 -7.69 4.84
C PHE A 91 3.34 -7.56 4.03
N ALA A 92 3.29 -8.14 2.82
CA ALA A 92 2.11 -8.12 1.95
C ALA A 92 0.88 -8.75 2.64
N THR A 93 1.09 -9.88 3.33
CA THR A 93 0.03 -10.61 4.04
C THR A 93 -0.52 -9.80 5.21
N ARG A 94 0.36 -9.22 6.04
CA ARG A 94 -0.04 -8.34 7.15
C ARG A 94 -0.83 -7.14 6.64
N LEU A 95 -0.36 -6.50 5.57
CA LEU A 95 -0.97 -5.30 5.02
C LEU A 95 -2.35 -5.61 4.43
N ALA A 96 -2.47 -6.68 3.64
CA ALA A 96 -3.75 -7.12 3.07
C ALA A 96 -4.79 -7.42 4.16
N LYS A 97 -4.41 -8.15 5.21
CA LYS A 97 -5.32 -8.46 6.33
C LYS A 97 -5.76 -7.21 7.09
N VAL A 98 -4.84 -6.30 7.41
CA VAL A 98 -5.17 -5.08 8.16
C VAL A 98 -6.13 -4.20 7.35
N LEU A 99 -5.86 -4.00 6.06
CA LEU A 99 -6.72 -3.21 5.19
C LEU A 99 -8.08 -3.89 4.97
N ALA A 100 -8.12 -5.20 4.75
CA ALA A 100 -9.37 -5.95 4.64
C ALA A 100 -10.25 -5.80 5.88
N ARG A 101 -9.65 -5.94 7.09
CA ARG A 101 -10.37 -5.75 8.36
C ARG A 101 -10.89 -4.33 8.52
N LYS A 102 -10.07 -3.31 8.27
CA LYS A 102 -10.44 -1.89 8.48
C LYS A 102 -11.47 -1.41 7.46
N THR A 103 -11.43 -1.91 6.24
CA THR A 103 -12.29 -1.44 5.14
C THR A 103 -13.58 -2.25 5.01
N GLY A 104 -13.62 -3.47 5.56
CA GLY A 104 -14.73 -4.40 5.37
C GLY A 104 -14.87 -4.90 3.92
N LYS A 105 -13.86 -4.63 3.08
CA LYS A 105 -13.81 -5.03 1.67
C LYS A 105 -12.69 -6.05 1.43
N PRO A 106 -12.91 -7.02 0.52
CA PRO A 106 -11.82 -7.78 -0.06
C PRO A 106 -10.69 -6.86 -0.54
N THR A 107 -9.45 -7.17 -0.16
CA THR A 107 -8.30 -6.31 -0.45
C THR A 107 -7.18 -7.12 -1.11
N TYR A 108 -6.67 -6.59 -2.22
CA TYR A 108 -5.51 -7.11 -2.94
C TYR A 108 -4.32 -6.19 -2.68
N VAL A 109 -3.17 -6.78 -2.34
CA VAL A 109 -1.94 -6.05 -2.07
C VAL A 109 -0.81 -6.66 -2.88
N GLY A 110 -0.27 -5.89 -3.83
CA GLY A 110 1.03 -6.14 -4.44
C GLY A 110 2.09 -5.34 -3.72
N ASN A 111 3.20 -5.97 -3.35
CA ASN A 111 4.21 -5.35 -2.51
C ASN A 111 5.62 -5.75 -2.94
N SER A 112 6.38 -4.76 -3.39
CA SER A 112 7.83 -4.80 -3.60
C SER A 112 8.59 -3.74 -2.80
N VAL A 113 7.99 -3.22 -1.73
CA VAL A 113 8.65 -2.29 -0.81
C VAL A 113 9.90 -2.94 -0.24
N SER A 114 11.03 -2.24 -0.35
CA SER A 114 12.28 -2.59 0.30
C SER A 114 12.72 -1.50 1.27
N PHE A 115 12.99 -1.90 2.50
CA PHE A 115 13.55 -1.00 3.53
C PHE A 115 15.09 -1.09 3.59
N SER A 116 15.75 -1.83 2.69
CA SER A 116 17.20 -2.00 2.73
C SER A 116 17.99 -0.69 2.57
N ALA A 117 17.45 0.26 1.80
CA ALA A 117 18.02 1.60 1.61
C ALA A 117 17.48 2.62 2.62
N ALA A 118 16.82 2.16 3.68
CA ALA A 118 16.24 3.01 4.68
C ALA A 118 17.30 3.41 5.74
N GLY A 119 17.06 4.50 6.48
CA GLY A 119 18.13 5.18 7.24
C GLY A 119 18.75 4.34 8.35
N ARG A 120 18.02 3.31 8.81
CA ARG A 120 18.46 2.38 9.85
C ARG A 120 18.74 0.98 9.28
N GLY A 121 18.89 0.87 7.97
CA GLY A 121 19.14 -0.40 7.27
C GLY A 121 17.90 -1.30 7.17
N GLY A 122 16.70 -0.73 7.34
CA GLY A 122 15.45 -1.49 7.28
C GLY A 122 15.25 -2.39 8.48
N ASP A 123 15.56 -1.88 9.67
CA ASP A 123 15.21 -2.55 10.90
C ASP A 123 13.69 -2.69 11.06
N VAL A 124 13.28 -3.53 12.03
CA VAL A 124 11.87 -3.84 12.25
C VAL A 124 11.06 -2.59 12.61
N GLU A 125 11.68 -1.64 13.31
CA GLU A 125 11.02 -0.39 13.71
C GLU A 125 10.68 0.47 12.48
N GLU A 126 11.63 0.61 11.55
CA GLU A 126 11.45 1.34 10.31
C GLU A 126 10.43 0.65 9.37
N GLU A 127 10.43 -0.68 9.31
CA GLU A 127 9.39 -1.44 8.60
C GLU A 127 7.99 -1.17 9.21
N MET A 128 7.89 -1.17 10.54
CA MET A 128 6.63 -0.95 11.25
C MET A 128 6.11 0.48 11.09
N ASP A 129 6.99 1.47 11.05
CA ASP A 129 6.61 2.85 10.78
C ASP A 129 6.13 3.05 9.34
N GLY A 130 6.84 2.47 8.38
CA GLY A 130 6.40 2.41 6.99
C GLY A 130 5.03 1.74 6.86
N PHE A 131 4.84 0.60 7.53
CA PHE A 131 3.57 -0.12 7.56
C PHE A 131 2.43 0.75 8.08
N ARG A 132 2.62 1.39 9.25
CA ARG A 132 1.61 2.27 9.86
C ARG A 132 1.26 3.42 8.94
N ARG A 133 2.26 4.04 8.31
CA ARG A 133 2.06 5.18 7.43
C ARG A 133 1.28 4.80 6.18
N ILE A 134 1.56 3.65 5.57
CA ILE A 134 0.80 3.14 4.43
C ILE A 134 -0.67 2.93 4.84
N VAL A 135 -0.91 2.26 5.97
CA VAL A 135 -2.28 2.01 6.45
C VAL A 135 -3.03 3.31 6.72
N GLU A 136 -2.41 4.28 7.37
CA GLU A 136 -2.99 5.59 7.66
C GLU A 136 -3.43 6.31 6.37
N VAL A 137 -2.52 6.41 5.39
CA VAL A 137 -2.75 7.11 4.13
C VAL A 137 -3.82 6.42 3.29
N VAL A 138 -3.75 5.09 3.17
CA VAL A 138 -4.75 4.32 2.41
C VAL A 138 -6.14 4.48 3.05
N MET A 139 -6.25 4.43 4.38
CA MET A 139 -7.52 4.64 5.05
C MET A 139 -8.05 6.07 4.86
N ALA A 140 -7.19 7.08 4.88
CA ALA A 140 -7.60 8.46 4.60
C ALA A 140 -8.22 8.61 3.21
N GLU A 141 -7.63 8.00 2.18
CA GLU A 141 -8.23 8.00 0.83
C GLU A 141 -9.53 7.21 0.75
N VAL A 142 -9.63 6.07 1.43
CA VAL A 142 -10.87 5.28 1.51
C VAL A 142 -12.01 6.07 2.15
N GLU A 143 -11.74 6.82 3.22
CA GLU A 143 -12.76 7.66 3.87
C GLU A 143 -13.18 8.85 3.00
N LYS A 144 -12.26 9.45 2.22
CA LYS A 144 -12.62 10.49 1.24
C LYS A 144 -13.60 9.98 0.19
N VAL A 145 -13.36 8.79 -0.36
CA VAL A 145 -14.27 8.18 -1.35
C VAL A 145 -15.62 7.85 -0.71
N ARG A 146 -15.64 7.28 0.51
CA ARG A 146 -16.88 7.01 1.25
C ARG A 146 -17.70 8.26 1.55
N ALA A 147 -17.05 9.40 1.76
CA ALA A 147 -17.72 10.68 1.97
C ALA A 147 -18.29 11.28 0.68
N ALA A 148 -17.66 11.02 -0.47
CA ALA A 148 -18.15 11.48 -1.77
C ALA A 148 -19.35 10.68 -2.31
N ASP A 149 -19.50 9.42 -1.88
CA ASP A 149 -20.62 8.55 -2.25
C ASP A 149 -21.90 8.78 -1.41
N LYS A 150 -21.83 9.63 -0.37
CA LYS A 150 -22.96 9.97 0.52
C LYS A 150 -23.63 11.28 0.11
#